data_AF-A0A3M2YUR2-F1
#
_entry.id   AF-A0A3M2YUR2-F1
#
_cell.length_a   1.000
_cell.length_b   1.000
_cell.length_c   1.000
_cell.angle_alpha   90.00
_cell.angle_beta   90.00
_cell.angle_gamma   90.00
#
_symmetry.space_group_name_H-M   'P 1'
#
loop_
_entity.id
_entity.type
_entity.pdbx_description
1 polymer ?
#
loop_
_entity_poly.entity_id
_entity_poly.type
_entity_poly.pdbx_seq_one_letter_code
_entity_poly.pdbx_strand_id
1 'polypeptide(L)'
;GIGHKWEVLRGAFIAWPEGVTSVPAAKPWFARPTPLAGERKALAIGAGLAGCATAQSLAQRGWQVSLLERHAAPAQEASGNPQGV
;
A
#
# COMPACT_ATOMS: atom_id res chain seq x y z
N GLY A 1 33.52 -2.81 -9.17
CA GLY A 1 33.20 -4.23 -9.04
C GLY A 1 32.57 -4.57 -7.71
N ILE A 2 31.89 -5.72 -7.61
CA ILE A 2 31.54 -6.37 -6.33
C ILE A 2 32.25 -7.72 -6.33
N GLY A 3 33.14 -7.95 -5.36
CA GLY A 3 34.01 -9.14 -5.37
C GLY A 3 34.87 -9.23 -6.63
N HIS A 4 34.91 -10.41 -7.27
CA HIS A 4 35.68 -10.66 -8.50
C HIS A 4 35.09 -10.04 -9.77
N LYS A 5 33.93 -9.37 -9.71
CA LYS A 5 33.29 -8.78 -10.89
C LYS A 5 33.93 -7.45 -11.24
N TRP A 6 34.64 -7.38 -12.38
CA TRP A 6 35.47 -6.22 -12.74
C TRP A 6 34.65 -4.96 -13.09
N GLU A 7 33.52 -5.11 -13.77
CA GLU A 7 32.72 -3.95 -14.20
C GLU A 7 31.33 -3.95 -13.56
N VAL A 8 30.92 -2.78 -13.09
CA VAL A 8 29.57 -2.52 -12.56
C VAL A 8 29.13 -1.16 -13.07
N LEU A 9 28.00 -1.13 -13.78
CA LEU A 9 27.36 0.11 -14.18
C LEU A 9 26.37 0.57 -13.11
N ARG A 10 26.32 1.88 -12.89
CA ARG A 10 25.31 2.55 -12.08
C ARG A 10 24.81 3.75 -12.87
N GLY A 11 23.52 4.01 -12.77
CA GLY A 11 22.89 5.20 -13.31
C GLY A 11 21.91 5.76 -12.30
N ALA A 12 21.76 7.07 -12.31
CA ALA A 12 20.64 7.73 -11.67
C ALA A 12 19.63 8.11 -12.76
N PHE A 13 18.34 8.03 -12.45
CA PHE A 13 17.34 8.65 -13.30
C PHE A 13 17.52 10.18 -13.24
N ILE A 14 17.72 10.82 -14.39
CA ILE A 14 17.95 12.27 -14.47
C ILE A 14 16.67 12.98 -14.90
N ALA A 15 16.12 12.59 -16.06
CA ALA A 15 14.89 13.15 -16.60
C ALA A 15 14.32 12.22 -17.68
N TRP A 16 13.07 12.49 -18.06
CA TRP A 16 12.49 11.92 -19.26
C TRP A 16 13.08 12.60 -20.50
N PRO A 17 13.34 11.86 -21.59
CA PRO A 17 13.76 12.45 -22.86
C PRO A 17 12.70 13.42 -23.39
N GLU A 18 13.14 14.45 -24.12
CA GLU A 18 12.23 15.35 -24.82
C GLU A 18 11.32 14.58 -25.78
N GLY A 19 10.03 14.92 -25.78
CA GLY A 19 9.02 14.26 -26.61
C GLY A 19 8.47 12.94 -26.05
N VAL A 20 8.96 12.45 -24.90
CA VAL A 20 8.44 11.25 -24.24
C VAL A 20 7.54 11.62 -23.07
N THR A 21 6.26 11.25 -23.15
CA THR A 21 5.34 11.34 -22.01
C THR A 21 5.67 10.28 -20.97
N SER A 22 5.89 10.70 -19.72
CA SER A 22 6.39 9.89 -18.62
C SER A 22 5.42 8.82 -18.11
N VAL A 23 4.11 9.02 -18.26
CA VAL A 23 3.08 8.09 -17.79
C VAL A 23 1.88 8.14 -18.76
N PRO A 24 1.43 7.01 -19.32
CA PRO A 24 0.17 6.96 -20.05
C PRO A 24 -0.97 7.36 -19.11
N ALA A 25 -1.84 8.28 -19.55
CA ALA A 25 -3.02 8.64 -18.78
C ALA A 25 -3.89 7.39 -18.56
N ALA A 26 -4.13 7.04 -17.29
CA ALA A 26 -5.06 5.96 -16.98
C ALA A 26 -6.45 6.31 -17.52
N LYS A 27 -7.19 5.31 -18.03
CA LYS A 27 -8.58 5.53 -18.44
C LYS A 27 -9.36 6.10 -17.24
N PRO A 28 -10.27 7.07 -17.44
CA PRO A 28 -10.90 7.77 -16.30
C PRO A 28 -11.54 6.84 -15.26
N TRP A 29 -12.10 5.71 -15.67
CA TRP A 29 -12.69 4.71 -14.76
C TRP A 29 -11.69 3.86 -13.95
N PHE A 30 -10.39 3.97 -14.24
CA PHE A 30 -9.31 3.41 -13.43
C PHE A 30 -8.53 4.49 -12.66
N ALA A 31 -8.93 5.76 -12.78
CA ALA A 31 -8.24 6.85 -12.10
C ALA A 31 -8.39 6.69 -10.58
N ARG A 32 -7.26 6.68 -9.87
CA ARG A 32 -7.25 6.74 -8.41
C ARG A 32 -7.53 8.17 -7.97
N PRO A 33 -8.22 8.38 -6.84
CA PRO A 33 -8.38 9.72 -6.29
C PRO A 33 -7.02 10.34 -5.99
N THR A 34 -6.96 11.67 -6.07
CA THR A 34 -5.78 12.42 -5.66
C THR A 34 -5.43 12.09 -4.21
N PRO A 35 -4.13 11.91 -3.88
CA PRO A 35 -3.73 11.66 -2.50
C PRO A 35 -4.25 12.75 -1.56
N LEU A 36 -4.72 12.34 -0.39
CA LEU A 36 -5.19 13.25 0.65
C LEU A 36 -4.05 14.17 1.11
N ALA A 37 -4.29 15.48 1.02
CA ALA A 37 -3.47 16.51 1.65
C ALA A 37 -4.10 16.89 2.99
N GLY A 38 -3.39 16.67 4.09
CA GLY A 38 -3.87 17.01 5.44
C GLY A 38 -3.91 15.82 6.39
N GLU A 39 -4.92 15.80 7.25
CA GLU A 39 -4.99 14.87 8.38
C GLU A 39 -5.12 13.41 7.93
N ARG A 40 -4.24 12.55 8.45
CA ARG A 40 -4.16 11.14 8.10
C ARG A 40 -4.98 10.31 9.09
N LYS A 41 -6.30 10.41 9.01
CA LYS A 41 -7.24 9.60 9.81
C LYS A 41 -7.99 8.60 8.94
N ALA A 42 -8.08 7.36 9.41
CA ALA A 42 -8.84 6.31 8.73
C ALA A 42 -9.69 5.51 9.72
N LEU A 43 -10.87 5.11 9.27
CA LEU A 43 -11.72 4.15 9.95
C LEU A 43 -11.75 2.86 9.12
N ALA A 44 -11.33 1.74 9.72
CA ALA A 44 -11.47 0.42 9.15
C ALA A 44 -12.64 -0.30 9.86
N ILE A 45 -13.55 -0.88 9.07
CA ILE A 45 -14.70 -1.64 9.57
C ILE A 45 -14.49 -3.11 9.25
N GLY A 46 -14.45 -3.94 10.29
CA GLY A 46 -14.14 -5.37 10.25
C GLY A 46 -12.68 -5.65 10.64
N ALA A 47 -12.48 -6.44 11.69
CA ALA A 47 -11.19 -6.94 12.15
C ALA A 47 -10.91 -8.38 11.67
N GLY A 48 -11.28 -8.65 10.41
CA GLY A 48 -10.78 -9.81 9.66
C GLY A 48 -9.38 -9.53 9.08
N LEU A 49 -8.82 -10.49 8.34
CA LEU A 49 -7.46 -10.43 7.79
C LEU A 49 -7.21 -9.15 6.97
N ALA A 50 -8.11 -8.84 6.03
CA ALA A 50 -7.98 -7.67 5.16
C ALA A 50 -8.06 -6.34 5.95
N GLY A 51 -8.96 -6.25 6.93
CA GLY A 51 -9.13 -5.06 7.77
C GLY A 51 -7.91 -4.80 8.65
N CYS A 52 -7.42 -5.84 9.34
CA CYS A 52 -6.19 -5.76 10.15
C CYS A 52 -4.97 -5.41 9.31
N ALA A 53 -4.78 -6.04 8.15
CA ALA A 53 -3.67 -5.75 7.25
C ALA A 53 -3.73 -4.30 6.73
N THR A 54 -4.92 -3.82 6.39
CA THR A 54 -5.13 -2.43 5.93
C THR A 54 -4.83 -1.44 7.05
N ALA A 55 -5.35 -1.67 8.26
CA ALA A 55 -5.11 -0.82 9.42
C ALA A 55 -3.63 -0.74 9.78
N GLN A 56 -2.92 -1.89 9.78
CA GLN A 56 -1.48 -1.96 10.05
C GLN A 56 -0.68 -1.22 8.97
N SER A 57 -1.01 -1.44 7.70
CA SER A 57 -0.37 -0.78 6.55
C SER A 57 -0.53 0.74 6.63
N LEU A 58 -1.71 1.23 6.99
CA LEU A 58 -1.96 2.66 7.18
C LEU A 58 -1.22 3.22 8.40
N ALA A 59 -1.26 2.53 9.54
CA ALA A 59 -0.56 2.94 10.76
C ALA A 59 0.96 3.07 10.54
N GLN A 60 1.57 2.12 9.82
CA GLN A 60 2.99 2.19 9.44
C GLN A 60 3.35 3.38 8.56
N ARG A 61 2.36 3.97 7.85
CA ARG A 61 2.52 5.17 7.04
C ARG A 61 2.11 6.45 7.78
N GLY A 62 2.01 6.39 9.11
CA GLY A 62 1.70 7.53 9.98
C GLY A 62 0.23 7.93 10.01
N TRP A 63 -0.69 7.02 9.67
CA TRP A 63 -2.12 7.28 9.84
C TRP A 63 -2.56 6.97 11.26
N GLN A 64 -3.44 7.80 11.82
CA GLN A 64 -4.26 7.45 12.96
C GLN A 64 -5.42 6.58 12.47
N VAL A 65 -5.47 5.34 12.93
CA VAL A 65 -6.47 4.37 12.48
C VAL A 65 -7.35 3.95 13.64
N SER A 66 -8.67 4.05 13.44
CA SER A 66 -9.66 3.39 14.28
C SER A 66 -10.12 2.11 13.59
N LEU A 67 -10.09 0.98 14.29
CA LEU A 67 -10.58 -0.31 13.80
C LEU A 67 -11.82 -0.70 14.61
N LEU A 68 -12.94 -0.94 13.92
CA LEU A 68 -14.18 -1.37 14.53
C LEU A 68 -14.51 -2.80 14.13
N GLU A 69 -14.90 -3.61 15.10
CA GLU A 69 -15.35 -4.99 14.92
C GLU A 69 -16.63 -5.19 15.73
N ARG A 70 -17.59 -5.94 15.16
CA ARG A 70 -18.86 -6.26 15.84
C ARG A 70 -18.69 -7.37 16.86
N HIS A 71 -17.78 -8.29 16.60
CA HIS A 71 -17.46 -9.43 17.45
C HIS A 71 -16.57 -9.04 18.62
N ALA A 72 -16.56 -9.87 19.67
CA ALA A 72 -15.78 -9.60 20.88
C ALA A 72 -14.25 -9.67 20.67
N ALA A 73 -13.80 -10.33 19.61
CA ALA A 73 -12.40 -10.41 19.21
C ALA A 73 -12.26 -10.38 17.68
N PRO A 74 -11.06 -10.07 17.15
CA PRO A 74 -10.77 -10.17 15.72
C PRO A 74 -10.95 -11.59 15.18
N ALA A 75 -11.11 -11.68 13.86
CA ALA A 75 -11.12 -12.94 13.13
C ALA A 75 -12.15 -13.98 13.61
N GLN A 76 -13.32 -13.58 14.13
CA GLN A 76 -14.39 -14.52 14.53
C GLN A 76 -15.27 -15.02 13.37
N GLU A 77 -14.87 -14.79 12.12
CA GLU A 77 -15.61 -15.24 10.93
C GLU A 77 -14.66 -15.95 9.95
N ALA A 78 -14.80 -15.75 8.64
CA ALA A 78 -14.01 -16.42 7.60
C ALA A 78 -12.48 -16.31 7.79
N SER A 79 -11.98 -15.26 8.47
CA SER A 79 -10.56 -15.08 8.75
C SER A 79 -10.04 -15.88 9.96
N GLY A 80 -10.90 -16.53 10.74
CA GLY A 80 -10.54 -17.25 11.97
C GLY A 80 -10.16 -18.71 11.79
N ASN A 81 -10.06 -19.17 10.55
CA ASN A 81 -9.74 -20.56 10.27
C ASN A 81 -8.33 -20.90 10.80
N PRO A 82 -8.17 -22.00 11.56
CA PRO A 82 -6.86 -22.39 12.09
C PRO A 82 -5.87 -22.81 11.01
N GLN A 83 -6.36 -23.11 9.80
CA GLN A 83 -5.56 -23.44 8.62
C GLN A 83 -6.10 -22.67 7.41
N GLY A 84 -5.22 -21.94 6.73
CA GLY A 84 -5.46 -21.38 5.41
C GLY A 84 -4.70 -22.19 4.36
N VAL A 85 -5.20 -22.20 3.13
CA VAL A 85 -4.52 -22.79 1.96
C VAL A 85 -3.84 -21.72 1.12
#